data_AF-A0A7I0HR67-F1
#
_entry.id   AF-A0A7I0HR67-F1
#
_cell.length_a   1.000
_cell.length_b   1.000
_cell.length_c   1.000
_cell.angle_alpha   90.00
_cell.angle_beta   90.00
_cell.angle_gamma   90.00
#
_symmetry.space_group_name_H-M   'P 1'
#
loop_
_entity.id
_entity.type
_entity.pdbx_description
1 polymer ?
#
loop_
_entity_poly.entity_id
_entity_poly.type
_entity_poly.pdbx_seq_one_letter_code
_entity_poly.pdbx_strand_id
1 'polypeptide(L)'
;MSEKKLFLYDVSIFRKKLLTRTWSVILLFILFVIYNSLQIPKEARGQFFIIFVPLLAFFFWFLRRNYLKQIEILSSGKIELEGGMLKQFDSSGNCATIRVKDLEKITLDKFRGYDRIVLETKEKIHPIVNLKNQDELRLVLEKITGIKSVYDLTDDRLWNLKTPIYFIPSIIILIFLYIPILREKVPFISSEFLGLFFNVNIIIYLLYSPEKENHIDNRYSLKRRLIFISLIVFFFQVYTQLDKVGWFKN
;
A
#
# COMPACT_ATOMS: atom_id res chain seq x y z
N MET A 1 -38.38 21.69 3.98
CA MET A 1 -37.59 21.09 2.89
C MET A 1 -36.18 20.88 3.44
N SER A 2 -35.63 19.67 3.44
CA SER A 2 -34.22 19.50 3.84
C SER A 2 -33.34 19.96 2.68
N GLU A 3 -32.47 20.94 2.91
CA GLU A 3 -31.51 21.37 1.90
C GLU A 3 -30.63 20.21 1.45
N LYS A 4 -30.48 20.05 0.13
CA LYS A 4 -29.54 19.10 -0.46
C LYS A 4 -28.12 19.59 -0.20
N LYS A 5 -27.32 18.82 0.54
CA LYS A 5 -25.90 19.10 0.75
C LYS A 5 -25.03 18.17 -0.09
N LEU A 6 -24.03 18.75 -0.76
CA LEU A 6 -23.10 18.03 -1.63
C LEU A 6 -21.71 18.02 -1.00
N PHE A 7 -21.11 16.84 -0.91
CA PHE A 7 -19.75 16.62 -0.43
C PHE A 7 -18.91 16.00 -1.55
N LEU A 8 -17.75 16.61 -1.82
CA LEU A 8 -16.83 16.20 -2.89
C LEU A 8 -15.55 15.59 -2.30
N TYR A 9 -14.94 14.69 -3.08
CA TYR A 9 -13.64 14.12 -2.74
C TYR A 9 -12.50 15.13 -2.96
N ASP A 10 -11.43 15.03 -2.16
CA ASP A 10 -10.23 15.84 -2.33
C ASP A 10 -9.33 15.28 -3.45
N VAL A 11 -9.64 15.68 -4.68
CA VAL A 11 -8.87 15.28 -5.86
C VAL A 11 -7.43 15.80 -5.79
N SER A 12 -7.18 16.95 -5.15
CA SER A 12 -5.87 17.59 -5.10
C SER A 12 -4.87 16.79 -4.26
N ILE A 13 -5.28 16.41 -3.04
CA ILE A 13 -4.49 15.58 -2.13
C ILE A 13 -4.32 14.18 -2.73
N PHE A 14 -5.38 13.64 -3.32
CA PHE A 14 -5.33 12.34 -3.98
C PHE A 14 -4.30 12.32 -5.11
N ARG A 15 -4.35 13.32 -6.00
CA ARG A 15 -3.42 13.47 -7.13
C ARG A 15 -1.98 13.53 -6.66
N LYS A 16 -1.68 14.32 -5.63
CA LYS A 16 -0.32 14.45 -5.08
C LYS A 16 0.20 13.12 -4.52
N LYS A 17 -0.58 12.46 -3.66
CA LYS A 17 -0.20 11.16 -3.06
C LYS A 17 -0.11 10.04 -4.09
N LEU A 18 -0.97 10.04 -5.12
CA LEU A 18 -0.90 9.08 -6.21
C LEU A 18 0.37 9.29 -7.03
N LEU A 19 0.68 10.54 -7.38
CA LEU A 19 1.89 10.90 -8.12
C LEU A 19 3.16 10.50 -7.38
N THR A 20 3.23 10.75 -6.05
CA THR A 20 4.36 10.28 -5.23
C THR A 20 4.53 8.77 -5.32
N ARG A 21 3.45 7.98 -5.17
CA ARG A 21 3.50 6.51 -5.27
C ARG A 21 3.94 6.04 -6.66
N THR A 22 3.42 6.65 -7.72
CA THR A 22 3.82 6.35 -9.10
C THR A 22 5.30 6.64 -9.33
N TRP A 23 5.82 7.76 -8.83
CA TRP A 23 7.24 8.09 -8.93
C TRP A 23 8.14 7.13 -8.16
N SER A 24 7.73 6.70 -6.96
CA SER A 24 8.47 5.68 -6.21
C SER A 24 8.60 4.37 -6.99
N VAL A 25 7.52 3.95 -7.65
CA VAL A 25 7.51 2.76 -8.52
C VAL A 25 8.44 2.94 -9.72
N ILE A 26 8.39 4.10 -10.38
CA ILE A 26 9.29 4.43 -11.51
C ILE A 26 10.75 4.39 -11.06
N LEU A 27 11.07 5.02 -9.93
CA LEU A 27 12.43 5.12 -9.42
C LEU A 27 12.99 3.74 -9.04
N LEU A 28 12.19 2.92 -8.35
CA LEU A 28 12.56 1.52 -8.04
C LEU A 28 12.81 0.71 -9.31
N PHE A 29 11.98 0.89 -10.35
CA PHE A 29 12.14 0.20 -11.61
C PHE A 29 13.42 0.64 -12.34
N ILE A 30 13.74 1.94 -12.37
CA ILE A 30 14.98 2.45 -12.96
C ILE A 30 16.20 1.89 -12.21
N LEU A 31 16.19 1.93 -10.88
CA LEU A 31 17.25 1.34 -10.06
C LEU A 31 17.42 -0.15 -10.35
N PHE A 32 16.32 -0.89 -10.48
CA PHE A 32 16.34 -2.29 -10.87
C PHE A 32 17.00 -2.50 -12.24
N VAL A 33 16.63 -1.71 -13.25
CA VAL A 33 17.23 -1.80 -14.59
C VAL A 33 18.73 -1.50 -14.54
N ILE A 34 19.14 -0.43 -13.84
CA ILE A 34 20.56 -0.08 -13.68
C ILE A 34 21.32 -1.22 -13.00
N TYR A 35 20.81 -1.71 -11.87
CA TYR A 35 21.45 -2.78 -11.12
C TYR A 35 21.62 -4.06 -11.95
N ASN A 36 20.57 -4.51 -12.65
CA ASN A 36 20.65 -5.70 -13.51
C ASN A 36 21.59 -5.46 -14.71
N SER A 37 21.61 -4.26 -15.28
CA SER A 37 22.51 -3.95 -16.40
C SER A 37 23.99 -4.06 -16.03
N LEU A 38 24.34 -3.80 -14.77
CA LEU A 38 25.70 -3.92 -14.25
C LEU A 38 26.13 -5.39 -14.06
N GLN A 39 25.17 -6.29 -13.81
CA GLN A 39 25.44 -7.72 -13.65
C GLN A 39 25.65 -8.45 -14.99
N ILE A 40 25.23 -7.85 -16.10
CA ILE A 40 25.30 -8.47 -17.43
C ILE A 40 26.68 -8.17 -18.07
N PRO A 41 27.34 -9.18 -18.69
CA PRO A 41 28.56 -8.98 -19.46
C PRO A 41 28.42 -7.86 -20.50
N LYS A 42 29.47 -7.04 -20.70
CA LYS A 42 29.41 -5.84 -21.55
C LYS A 42 28.85 -6.11 -22.95
N GLU A 43 29.19 -7.26 -23.53
CA GLU A 43 28.78 -7.72 -24.86
C GLU A 43 27.27 -8.00 -24.96
N ALA A 44 26.64 -8.46 -23.87
CA ALA A 44 25.21 -8.81 -23.83
C ALA A 44 24.31 -7.64 -23.39
N ARG A 45 24.87 -6.51 -22.95
CA ARG A 45 24.09 -5.35 -22.48
C ARG A 45 23.22 -4.75 -23.58
N GLY A 46 23.70 -4.75 -24.83
CA GLY A 46 22.90 -4.27 -25.97
C GLY A 46 21.60 -5.05 -26.14
N GLN A 47 21.68 -6.38 -26.08
CA GLN A 47 20.50 -7.26 -26.16
C GLN A 47 19.56 -7.07 -24.97
N PHE A 48 20.11 -6.90 -23.76
CA PHE A 48 19.33 -6.58 -22.57
C PHE A 48 18.48 -5.32 -22.76
N PHE A 49 19.08 -4.22 -23.24
CA PHE A 49 18.34 -2.97 -23.47
C PHE A 49 17.33 -3.08 -24.61
N ILE A 50 17.62 -3.84 -25.67
CA ILE A 50 16.66 -4.08 -26.77
C ILE A 50 15.36 -4.73 -26.25
N ILE A 51 15.47 -5.68 -25.30
CA ILE A 51 14.30 -6.33 -24.68
C ILE A 51 13.63 -5.41 -23.65
N PHE A 52 14.43 -4.68 -22.85
CA PHE A 52 13.91 -3.87 -21.75
C PHE A 52 13.26 -2.56 -22.18
N VAL A 53 13.71 -1.92 -23.27
CA VAL A 53 13.16 -0.63 -23.71
C VAL A 53 11.67 -0.73 -24.10
N PRO A 54 11.22 -1.72 -24.89
CA PRO A 54 9.78 -1.93 -25.15
C PRO A 54 8.98 -2.20 -23.88
N LEU A 55 9.50 -3.02 -22.96
CA LEU A 55 8.87 -3.30 -21.67
C LEU A 55 8.73 -2.03 -20.83
N LEU A 56 9.76 -1.17 -20.84
CA LEU A 56 9.79 0.11 -20.15
C LEU A 56 8.73 1.06 -20.75
N ALA A 57 8.63 1.15 -22.07
CA ALA A 57 7.58 1.93 -22.73
C ALA A 57 6.17 1.43 -22.34
N PHE A 58 5.95 0.11 -22.36
CA PHE A 58 4.68 -0.49 -21.95
C PHE A 58 4.37 -0.22 -20.47
N PHE A 59 5.37 -0.32 -19.60
CA PHE A 59 5.26 -0.03 -18.18
C PHE A 59 4.85 1.43 -17.92
N PHE A 60 5.52 2.39 -18.55
CA PHE A 60 5.15 3.81 -18.44
C PHE A 60 3.74 4.09 -18.97
N TRP A 61 3.38 3.49 -20.10
CA TRP A 61 2.03 3.59 -20.64
C TRP A 61 0.98 3.04 -19.66
N PHE A 62 1.24 1.87 -19.07
CA PHE A 62 0.36 1.24 -18.09
C PHE A 62 0.22 2.10 -16.83
N LEU A 63 1.33 2.61 -16.28
CA LEU A 63 1.31 3.50 -15.12
C LEU A 63 0.53 4.79 -15.38
N ARG A 64 0.74 5.42 -16.55
CA ARG A 64 0.00 6.61 -16.95
C ARG A 64 -1.50 6.33 -17.06
N ARG A 65 -1.87 5.24 -17.76
CA ARG A 65 -3.27 4.84 -17.92
C ARG A 65 -3.94 4.57 -16.57
N ASN A 66 -3.25 3.88 -15.67
CA ASN A 66 -3.72 3.58 -14.33
C ASN A 66 -3.88 4.86 -13.48
N TYR A 67 -2.90 5.77 -13.54
CA TYR A 67 -2.94 7.07 -12.86
C TYR A 67 -4.16 7.90 -13.27
N LEU A 68 -4.38 8.06 -14.59
CA LEU A 68 -5.49 8.83 -15.11
C LEU A 68 -6.83 8.22 -14.73
N LYS A 69 -6.97 6.89 -14.89
CA LYS A 69 -8.19 6.17 -14.52
C LYS A 69 -8.54 6.34 -13.04
N GLN A 70 -7.56 6.28 -12.14
CA GLN A 70 -7.81 6.49 -10.70
C GLN A 70 -8.28 7.90 -10.37
N ILE A 71 -7.74 8.92 -11.04
CA ILE A 71 -8.17 10.31 -10.86
C ILE A 71 -9.60 10.48 -11.36
N GLU A 72 -9.90 9.98 -12.55
CA GLU A 72 -11.23 10.03 -13.15
C GLU A 72 -12.29 9.40 -12.25
N ILE A 73 -11.98 8.20 -11.70
CA ILE A 73 -12.89 7.50 -10.78
C ILE A 73 -13.23 8.37 -9.56
N LEU A 74 -12.22 9.02 -8.97
CA LEU A 74 -12.44 9.83 -7.78
C LEU A 74 -13.13 11.17 -8.11
N SER A 75 -12.78 11.81 -9.23
CA SER A 75 -13.32 13.12 -9.61
C SER A 75 -14.80 13.06 -9.97
N SER A 76 -15.27 11.92 -10.49
CA SER A 76 -16.67 11.72 -10.85
C SER A 76 -17.54 11.27 -9.68
N GLY A 77 -16.92 10.82 -8.58
CA GLY A 77 -17.61 10.43 -7.36
C GLY A 77 -18.10 11.63 -6.57
N LYS A 78 -19.24 11.47 -5.88
CA LYS A 78 -19.80 12.50 -4.99
C LYS A 78 -20.65 11.88 -3.89
N ILE A 79 -20.86 12.63 -2.83
CA ILE A 79 -21.77 12.25 -1.75
C ILE A 79 -22.84 13.32 -1.61
N GLU A 80 -24.10 12.91 -1.59
CA GLU A 80 -25.25 13.77 -1.45
C GLU A 80 -26.01 13.40 -0.19
N LEU A 81 -26.35 14.41 0.61
CA LEU A 81 -27.23 14.27 1.76
C LEU A 81 -28.54 15.01 1.47
N GLU A 82 -29.63 14.26 1.37
CA GLU A 82 -30.94 14.78 1.00
C GLU A 82 -32.05 13.93 1.63
N GLY A 83 -33.03 14.56 2.28
CA GLY A 83 -34.21 13.87 2.82
C GLY A 83 -33.89 12.86 3.93
N GLY A 84 -32.78 13.02 4.66
CA GLY A 84 -32.31 12.04 5.64
C GLY A 84 -31.64 10.80 5.03
N MET A 85 -31.36 10.83 3.72
CA MET A 85 -30.64 9.81 2.98
C MET A 85 -29.24 10.32 2.62
N LEU A 86 -28.23 9.51 2.90
CA LEU A 86 -26.87 9.71 2.40
C LEU A 86 -26.68 8.84 1.15
N LYS A 87 -26.46 9.47 0.01
CA LYS A 87 -26.25 8.82 -1.29
C LYS A 87 -24.79 8.97 -1.68
N GLN A 88 -24.10 7.87 -1.95
CA GLN A 88 -22.74 7.83 -2.44
C GLN A 88 -22.77 7.39 -3.91
N PHE A 89 -22.29 8.25 -4.79
CA PHE A 89 -22.19 7.99 -6.22
C PHE A 89 -20.76 7.61 -6.59
N ASP A 90 -20.61 6.56 -7.38
CA ASP A 90 -19.35 6.20 -8.02
C ASP A 90 -19.24 6.79 -9.44
N SER A 91 -18.08 6.62 -10.07
CA SER A 91 -17.81 7.09 -11.43
C SER A 91 -18.60 6.38 -12.52
N SER A 92 -19.18 5.21 -12.21
CA SER A 92 -19.97 4.40 -13.14
C SER A 92 -21.46 4.74 -13.07
N GLY A 93 -21.86 5.69 -12.21
CA GLY A 93 -23.25 6.06 -11.97
C GLY A 93 -23.97 5.15 -10.97
N ASN A 94 -23.28 4.19 -10.34
CA ASN A 94 -23.87 3.41 -9.26
C ASN A 94 -24.05 4.29 -8.03
N CYS A 95 -25.15 4.07 -7.32
CA CYS A 95 -25.51 4.81 -6.13
C CYS A 95 -25.72 3.85 -4.95
N ALA A 96 -24.88 3.98 -3.92
CA ALA A 96 -25.14 3.35 -2.63
C ALA A 96 -25.89 4.35 -1.75
N THR A 97 -27.03 3.94 -1.19
CA THR A 97 -27.85 4.82 -0.34
C THR A 97 -27.95 4.27 1.07
N ILE A 98 -27.83 5.17 2.04
CA ILE A 98 -27.88 4.89 3.48
C ILE A 98 -28.93 5.79 4.10
N ARG A 99 -29.86 5.22 4.85
CA ARG A 99 -30.74 5.98 5.73
C ARG A 99 -29.91 6.46 6.92
N VAL A 100 -29.81 7.77 7.11
CA VAL A 100 -28.97 8.34 8.18
C VAL A 100 -29.46 7.92 9.57
N LYS A 101 -30.77 7.72 9.74
CA LYS A 101 -31.37 7.21 10.98
C LYS A 101 -30.97 5.77 11.33
N ASP A 102 -30.52 4.98 10.35
CA ASP A 102 -30.15 3.58 10.54
C ASP A 102 -28.67 3.43 10.91
N LEU A 103 -27.94 4.55 11.02
CA LEU A 103 -26.55 4.56 11.51
C LEU A 103 -26.52 4.18 12.98
N GLU A 104 -25.62 3.29 13.35
CA GLU A 104 -25.37 2.89 14.75
C GLU A 104 -24.04 3.46 15.25
N LYS A 105 -23.07 3.61 14.36
CA LYS A 105 -21.73 4.07 14.72
C LYS A 105 -21.08 4.88 13.60
N ILE A 106 -20.35 5.91 14.00
CA ILE A 106 -19.56 6.76 13.12
C ILE A 106 -18.11 6.69 13.63
N THR A 107 -17.23 6.07 12.85
CA THR A 107 -15.80 5.96 13.19
C THR A 107 -15.00 6.85 12.25
N LEU A 108 -14.07 7.63 12.81
CA LEU A 108 -13.12 8.47 12.06
C LEU A 108 -11.74 7.87 12.20
N ASP A 109 -11.09 7.64 11.08
CA ASP A 109 -9.79 7.02 11.08
C ASP A 109 -8.99 7.40 9.83
N LYS A 110 -7.80 6.83 9.70
CA LYS A 110 -6.99 6.95 8.47
C LYS A 110 -6.88 5.60 7.80
N PHE A 111 -7.11 5.57 6.49
CA PHE A 111 -6.90 4.39 5.66
C PHE A 111 -5.94 4.72 4.53
N ARG A 112 -4.81 4.01 4.47
CA ARG A 112 -3.74 4.25 3.46
C ARG A 112 -3.30 5.73 3.40
N GLY A 113 -3.28 6.37 4.57
CA GLY A 113 -2.91 7.77 4.73
C GLY A 113 -3.95 8.79 4.28
N TYR A 114 -5.18 8.39 3.93
CA TYR A 114 -6.31 9.29 3.68
C TYR A 114 -7.26 9.29 4.88
N ASP A 115 -7.88 10.42 5.16
CA ASP A 115 -8.90 10.49 6.20
C ASP A 115 -10.15 9.73 5.72
N ARG A 116 -10.68 8.88 6.60
CA ARG A 116 -11.79 7.98 6.33
C ARG A 116 -12.85 8.15 7.41
N ILE A 117 -14.11 8.21 6.97
CA ILE A 117 -15.28 8.12 7.84
C ILE A 117 -15.95 6.78 7.53
N VAL A 118 -16.08 5.94 8.55
CA VAL A 118 -16.73 4.63 8.46
C VAL A 118 -18.11 4.78 9.08
N LEU A 119 -19.13 4.57 8.26
CA LEU A 119 -20.53 4.62 8.66
C LEU A 119 -21.05 3.19 8.80
N GLU A 120 -21.39 2.80 10.01
CA GLU A 120 -21.85 1.43 10.32
C GLU A 120 -23.36 1.46 10.56
N THR A 121 -24.07 0.57 9.85
CA THR A 121 -25.47 0.21 10.09
C THR A 121 -25.54 -1.23 10.58
N LYS A 122 -26.69 -1.69 11.07
CA LYS A 122 -26.90 -3.10 11.47
C LYS A 122 -26.51 -4.11 10.40
N GLU A 123 -26.71 -3.76 9.13
CA GLU A 123 -26.55 -4.69 8.00
C GLU A 123 -25.19 -4.54 7.30
N LYS A 124 -24.67 -3.31 7.22
CA LYS A 124 -23.56 -2.96 6.32
C LYS A 124 -22.68 -1.85 6.87
N ILE A 125 -21.40 -1.94 6.48
CA ILE A 125 -20.37 -0.94 6.75
C ILE A 125 -20.10 -0.15 5.47
N HIS A 126 -20.14 1.16 5.56
CA HIS A 126 -19.97 2.09 4.44
C HIS A 126 -18.77 3.00 4.68
N PRO A 127 -17.56 2.59 4.25
CA PRO A 127 -16.37 3.42 4.36
C PRO A 127 -16.33 4.48 3.27
N ILE A 128 -16.12 5.73 3.67
CA ILE A 128 -15.96 6.87 2.78
C ILE A 128 -14.56 7.46 3.03
N VAL A 129 -13.75 7.55 1.98
CA VAL A 129 -12.34 7.98 2.07
C VAL A 129 -12.11 9.29 1.35
N ASN A 130 -11.18 10.10 1.85
CA ASN A 130 -10.64 11.28 1.16
C ASN A 130 -11.70 12.34 0.76
N LEU A 131 -12.63 12.66 1.66
CA LEU A 131 -13.54 13.78 1.50
C LEU A 131 -12.83 15.11 1.77
N LYS A 132 -13.13 16.14 0.95
CA LYS A 132 -12.56 17.48 1.14
C LYS A 132 -13.03 18.15 2.43
N ASN A 133 -14.33 18.02 2.75
CA ASN A 133 -14.94 18.58 3.95
C ASN A 133 -15.49 17.46 4.86
N GLN A 134 -14.62 16.52 5.27
CA GLN A 134 -15.03 15.40 6.11
C GLN A 134 -15.66 15.85 7.44
N ASP A 135 -15.09 16.87 8.08
CA ASP A 135 -15.58 17.40 9.35
C ASP A 135 -17.00 17.97 9.24
N GLU A 136 -17.32 18.61 8.12
CA GLU A 136 -18.66 19.14 7.87
C GLU A 136 -19.68 18.00 7.74
N LEU A 137 -19.35 16.96 6.96
CA LEU A 137 -20.22 15.78 6.85
C LEU A 137 -20.43 15.13 8.22
N ARG A 138 -19.36 14.96 9.00
CA ARG A 138 -19.42 14.42 10.35
C ARG A 138 -20.38 15.23 11.22
N LEU A 139 -20.18 16.54 11.33
CA LEU A 139 -21.01 17.40 12.19
C LEU A 139 -22.48 17.35 11.80
N VAL A 140 -22.78 17.29 10.49
CA VAL A 140 -24.14 17.14 9.99
C VAL A 140 -24.74 15.78 10.38
N LEU A 141 -23.98 14.69 10.23
CA LEU A 141 -24.43 13.35 10.62
C LEU A 141 -24.68 13.27 12.13
N GLU A 142 -23.75 13.74 12.96
CA GLU A 142 -23.93 13.76 14.43
C GLU A 142 -25.17 14.56 14.84
N LYS A 143 -25.45 15.68 14.16
CA LYS A 143 -26.62 16.52 14.45
C LYS A 143 -27.94 15.81 14.09
N ILE A 144 -27.95 15.01 13.02
CA ILE A 144 -29.15 14.30 12.56
C ILE A 144 -29.41 13.04 13.39
N THR A 145 -28.36 12.30 13.75
CA THR A 145 -28.48 11.00 14.45
C THR A 145 -28.38 11.10 15.95
N GLY A 146 -27.75 12.15 16.49
CA GLY A 146 -27.37 12.25 17.90
C GLY A 146 -26.15 11.38 18.28
N ILE A 147 -25.59 10.62 17.33
CA ILE A 147 -24.46 9.72 17.57
C ILE A 147 -23.17 10.51 17.53
N LYS A 148 -22.31 10.31 18.53
CA LYS A 148 -20.97 10.91 18.57
C LYS A 148 -19.95 10.07 17.80
N SER A 149 -19.10 10.76 17.04
CA SER A 149 -18.01 10.13 16.32
C SER A 149 -16.92 9.63 17.28
N VAL A 150 -16.36 8.47 16.96
CA VAL A 150 -15.23 7.86 17.69
C VAL A 150 -14.00 7.91 16.79
N TYR A 151 -12.84 8.26 17.35
CA TYR A 151 -11.58 8.25 16.64
C TYR A 151 -10.86 6.92 16.80
N ASP A 152 -10.55 6.25 15.70
CA ASP A 152 -9.60 5.13 15.67
C ASP A 152 -8.20 5.64 15.30
N LEU A 153 -7.34 5.68 16.31
CA LEU A 153 -5.95 6.15 16.21
C LEU A 153 -4.98 5.07 15.74
N THR A 154 -5.47 3.87 15.40
CA THR A 154 -4.61 2.81 14.86
C THR A 154 -3.91 3.32 13.60
N ASP A 155 -2.58 3.23 13.55
CA ASP A 155 -1.79 3.59 12.38
C ASP A 155 -1.55 2.34 11.53
N ASP A 156 -2.09 2.31 10.31
CA ASP A 156 -1.96 1.21 9.35
C ASP A 156 -0.78 1.37 8.39
N ARG A 157 0.06 2.39 8.61
CA ARG A 157 1.21 2.65 7.74
C ARG A 157 2.25 1.54 7.87
N LEU A 158 2.59 0.95 6.72
CA LEU A 158 3.74 0.03 6.56
C LEU A 158 5.10 0.69 6.84
N TRP A 159 5.17 2.00 7.01
CA TRP A 159 6.39 2.69 7.39
C TRP A 159 6.06 3.72 8.46
N ASN A 160 6.58 3.50 9.66
CA ASN A 160 6.46 4.38 10.81
C ASN A 160 7.84 4.54 11.48
N LEU A 161 7.94 5.37 12.51
CA LEU A 161 9.20 5.64 13.21
C LEU A 161 9.80 4.38 13.88
N LYS A 162 8.98 3.36 14.15
CA LYS A 162 9.43 2.08 14.71
C LYS A 162 9.87 1.10 13.62
N THR A 163 9.48 1.28 12.36
CA THR A 163 9.82 0.35 11.27
C THR A 163 11.32 0.11 11.13
N PRO A 164 12.22 1.12 11.18
CA PRO A 164 13.67 0.88 11.12
C PRO A 164 14.21 -0.03 12.23
N ILE A 165 13.55 -0.07 13.40
CA ILE A 165 13.98 -0.89 14.54
C ILE A 165 13.91 -2.38 14.19
N TYR A 166 12.89 -2.81 13.44
CA TYR A 166 12.75 -4.20 12.98
C TYR A 166 13.86 -4.62 12.01
N PHE A 167 14.56 -3.67 11.40
CA PHE A 167 15.65 -3.92 10.47
C PHE A 167 17.04 -3.76 11.09
N ILE A 168 17.15 -3.39 12.37
CA ILE A 168 18.44 -3.32 13.09
C ILE A 168 19.26 -4.61 12.91
N PRO A 169 18.69 -5.82 13.06
CA PRO A 169 19.46 -7.04 12.86
C PRO A 169 20.06 -7.17 11.45
N SER A 170 19.32 -6.76 10.41
CA SER A 170 19.84 -6.72 9.03
C SER A 170 20.90 -5.64 8.84
N ILE A 171 20.74 -4.47 9.47
CA ILE A 171 21.73 -3.39 9.43
C ILE A 171 23.03 -3.83 10.09
N ILE A 172 22.96 -4.58 11.20
CA ILE A 172 24.14 -5.16 11.84
C ILE A 172 24.86 -6.09 10.87
N ILE A 173 24.17 -7.04 10.23
CA ILE A 173 24.80 -7.96 9.27
C ILE A 173 25.41 -7.19 8.08
N LEU A 174 24.73 -6.13 7.61
CA LEU A 174 25.26 -5.25 6.58
C LEU A 174 26.59 -4.61 7.02
N ILE A 175 26.67 -4.11 8.26
CA ILE A 175 27.91 -3.55 8.83
C ILE A 175 29.02 -4.61 8.88
N PHE A 176 28.72 -5.82 9.33
CA PHE A 176 29.68 -6.93 9.36
C PHE A 176 30.19 -7.32 7.97
N LEU A 177 29.35 -7.21 6.93
CA LEU A 177 29.74 -7.55 5.55
C LEU A 177 30.71 -6.51 4.95
N TYR A 178 30.56 -5.23 5.28
CA TYR A 178 31.32 -4.14 4.66
C TYR A 178 32.53 -3.64 5.48
N ILE A 179 32.64 -4.01 6.76
CA ILE A 179 33.82 -3.69 7.58
C ILE A 179 34.79 -4.89 7.57
N PRO A 180 35.99 -4.78 6.96
CA PRO A 180 36.91 -5.90 6.79
C PRO A 180 37.28 -6.62 8.10
N ILE A 181 37.59 -5.85 9.14
CA ILE A 181 37.97 -6.34 10.48
C ILE A 181 36.85 -7.18 11.13
N LEU A 182 35.59 -6.88 10.82
CA LEU A 182 34.44 -7.62 11.34
C LEU A 182 34.12 -8.83 10.47
N ARG A 183 34.27 -8.70 9.14
CA ARG A 183 34.06 -9.78 8.18
C ARG A 183 35.00 -10.96 8.43
N GLU A 184 36.27 -10.67 8.72
CA GLU A 184 37.28 -11.71 9.02
C GLU A 184 36.93 -12.53 10.27
N LYS A 185 36.24 -11.93 11.25
CA LYS A 185 35.79 -12.63 12.47
C LYS A 185 34.58 -13.52 12.25
N VAL A 186 33.85 -13.34 11.14
CA VAL A 186 32.56 -13.99 10.89
C VAL A 186 32.46 -14.44 9.42
N PRO A 187 33.23 -15.46 9.00
CA PRO A 187 33.40 -15.80 7.58
C PRO A 187 32.14 -16.33 6.90
N PHE A 188 31.13 -16.76 7.67
CA PHE A 188 29.84 -17.20 7.12
C PHE A 188 28.92 -16.04 6.68
N ILE A 189 29.25 -14.79 7.01
CA ILE A 189 28.46 -13.62 6.56
C ILE A 189 28.81 -13.33 5.09
N SER A 190 27.92 -13.77 4.20
CA SER A 190 27.95 -13.47 2.77
C SER A 190 26.83 -12.50 2.37
N SER A 191 26.89 -11.99 1.14
CA SER A 191 25.79 -11.21 0.55
C SER A 191 24.50 -12.02 0.45
N GLU A 192 24.60 -13.35 0.29
CA GLU A 192 23.44 -14.25 0.24
C GLU A 192 22.83 -14.45 1.63
N PHE A 193 23.68 -14.60 2.66
CA PHE A 193 23.24 -14.64 4.05
C PHE A 193 22.48 -13.36 4.43
N LEU A 194 23.02 -12.19 4.04
CA LEU A 194 22.34 -10.91 4.22
C LEU A 194 20.97 -10.89 3.52
N GLY A 195 20.90 -11.36 2.26
CA GLY A 195 19.66 -11.40 1.49
C GLY A 195 18.59 -12.29 2.13
N LEU A 196 18.97 -13.45 2.65
CA LEU A 196 18.07 -14.39 3.32
C LEU A 196 17.61 -13.83 4.67
N PHE A 197 18.53 -13.32 5.48
CA PHE A 197 18.23 -12.75 6.79
C PHE A 197 17.38 -11.48 6.70
N PHE A 198 17.65 -10.62 5.71
CA PHE A 198 16.82 -9.46 5.41
C PHE A 198 15.39 -9.86 5.07
N ASN A 199 15.21 -10.90 4.25
CA ASN A 199 13.88 -11.38 3.91
C ASN A 199 13.13 -11.95 5.13
N VAL A 200 13.81 -12.69 6.01
CA VAL A 200 13.24 -13.15 7.29
C VAL A 200 12.77 -11.97 8.14
N ASN A 201 13.59 -10.92 8.27
CA ASN A 201 13.19 -9.71 9.01
C ASN A 201 12.01 -8.99 8.37
N ILE A 202 11.91 -8.96 7.04
CA ILE A 202 10.71 -8.46 6.34
C ILE A 202 9.48 -9.29 6.73
N ILE A 203 9.57 -10.62 6.71
CA ILE A 203 8.44 -11.51 7.05
C ILE A 203 8.00 -11.26 8.50
N ILE A 204 8.93 -11.25 9.44
CA ILE A 204 8.68 -10.95 10.85
C ILE A 204 8.01 -9.59 10.98
N TYR A 205 8.59 -8.55 10.37
CA TYR A 205 8.02 -7.20 10.38
C TYR A 205 6.58 -7.18 9.88
N LEU A 206 6.30 -7.83 8.74
CA LEU A 206 4.96 -7.88 8.17
C LEU A 206 3.98 -8.63 9.09
N LEU A 207 4.39 -9.74 9.72
CA LEU A 207 3.56 -10.49 10.66
C LEU A 207 3.16 -9.65 11.87
N TYR A 208 4.08 -8.84 12.40
CA TYR A 208 3.82 -7.94 13.55
C TYR A 208 3.23 -6.58 13.18
N SER A 209 3.25 -6.20 11.90
CA SER A 209 2.64 -4.94 11.45
C SER A 209 1.13 -4.97 11.69
N PRO A 210 0.54 -3.92 12.29
CA PRO A 210 -0.91 -3.81 12.41
C PRO A 210 -1.53 -3.79 11.01
N GLU A 211 -2.72 -4.38 10.89
CA GLU A 211 -3.52 -4.32 9.68
C GLU A 211 -4.90 -3.79 10.04
N LYS A 212 -5.29 -2.69 9.40
CA LYS A 212 -6.67 -2.20 9.48
C LYS A 212 -7.58 -3.01 8.59
N GLU A 213 -8.77 -3.29 9.10
CA GLU A 213 -9.79 -3.96 8.31
C GLU A 213 -10.17 -3.14 7.08
N ASN A 214 -10.11 -3.81 5.92
CA ASN A 214 -10.54 -3.24 4.66
C ASN A 214 -12.01 -3.58 4.42
N HIS A 215 -12.90 -2.82 5.03
CA HIS A 215 -14.36 -3.00 4.88
C HIS A 215 -14.88 -2.86 3.44
N ILE A 216 -14.05 -2.44 2.47
CA ILE A 216 -14.38 -2.40 1.04
C ILE A 216 -14.17 -3.77 0.38
N ASP A 217 -13.07 -4.45 0.71
CA ASP A 217 -12.79 -5.81 0.21
C ASP A 217 -11.80 -6.55 1.11
N ASN A 218 -12.34 -7.42 1.97
CA ASN A 218 -11.57 -8.23 2.91
C ASN A 218 -10.67 -9.28 2.21
N ARG A 219 -10.88 -9.58 0.91
CA ARG A 219 -10.03 -10.53 0.17
C ARG A 219 -8.67 -9.93 -0.21
N TYR A 220 -8.57 -8.59 -0.26
CA TYR A 220 -7.40 -7.88 -0.77
C TYR A 220 -6.55 -7.25 0.33
N SER A 221 -6.17 -8.03 1.33
CA SER A 221 -5.16 -7.65 2.32
C SER A 221 -3.80 -7.36 1.63
N LEU A 222 -3.23 -6.19 1.90
CA LEU A 222 -1.89 -5.84 1.42
C LEU A 222 -0.83 -6.65 2.19
N LYS A 223 -1.01 -6.79 3.51
CA LYS A 223 -0.12 -7.55 4.39
C LYS A 223 0.00 -9.01 3.94
N ARG A 224 -1.12 -9.69 3.69
CA ARG A 224 -1.11 -11.09 3.21
C ARG A 224 -0.38 -11.24 1.88
N ARG A 225 -0.57 -10.31 0.95
CA ARG A 225 0.14 -10.31 -0.35
C ARG A 225 1.64 -10.11 -0.18
N LEU A 226 2.06 -9.18 0.66
CA LEU A 226 3.49 -8.96 0.94
C LEU A 226 4.12 -10.16 1.63
N ILE A 227 3.45 -10.75 2.63
CA ILE A 227 3.91 -11.99 3.29
C ILE A 227 4.08 -13.11 2.28
N PHE A 228 3.09 -13.32 1.40
CA PHE A 228 3.15 -14.34 0.37
C PHE A 228 4.33 -14.13 -0.59
N ILE A 229 4.53 -12.90 -1.08
CA ILE A 229 5.67 -12.55 -1.94
C ILE A 229 7.00 -12.81 -1.21
N SER A 230 7.13 -12.35 0.03
CA SER A 230 8.35 -12.56 0.83
C SER A 230 8.63 -14.04 1.09
N LEU A 231 7.60 -14.85 1.35
CA LEU A 231 7.73 -16.31 1.50
C LEU A 231 8.20 -16.98 0.20
N ILE A 232 7.64 -16.61 -0.95
CA ILE A 232 8.12 -17.13 -2.24
C ILE A 232 9.59 -16.78 -2.45
N VAL A 233 9.97 -15.52 -2.21
CA VAL A 233 11.37 -15.08 -2.34
C VAL A 233 12.26 -15.84 -1.36
N PHE A 234 11.78 -16.12 -0.14
CA PHE A 234 12.52 -16.88 0.87
C PHE A 234 12.76 -18.32 0.42
N PHE A 235 11.71 -19.03 -0.01
CA PHE A 235 11.85 -20.39 -0.52
C PHE A 235 12.73 -20.47 -1.76
N PHE A 236 12.63 -19.48 -2.67
CA PHE A 236 13.50 -19.40 -3.83
C PHE A 236 14.97 -19.17 -3.42
N GLN A 237 15.23 -18.27 -2.47
CA GLN A 237 16.56 -18.06 -1.91
C GLN A 237 17.10 -19.35 -1.28
N VAL A 238 16.32 -20.05 -0.44
CA VAL A 238 16.71 -21.33 0.14
C VAL A 238 16.99 -22.38 -0.93
N TYR A 239 16.11 -22.51 -1.93
CA TYR A 239 16.28 -23.45 -3.05
C TYR A 239 17.59 -23.20 -3.79
N THR A 240 17.87 -21.96 -4.19
CA THR A 240 19.12 -21.62 -4.89
C THR A 240 20.37 -21.87 -4.03
N GLN A 241 20.29 -21.70 -2.71
CA GLN A 241 21.39 -22.03 -1.81
C GLN A 241 21.60 -23.53 -1.67
N LEU A 242 20.52 -24.32 -1.54
CA LEU A 242 20.55 -25.78 -1.51
C LEU A 242 21.13 -26.36 -2.81
N ASP A 243 20.75 -25.80 -3.96
CA ASP A 243 21.28 -26.21 -5.26
C ASP A 243 22.79 -25.94 -5.38
N LYS A 244 23.27 -24.77 -4.92
CA LYS A 244 24.71 -24.43 -4.91
C LYS A 244 25.55 -25.39 -4.08
N VAL A 245 25.02 -25.87 -2.94
CA VAL A 245 25.72 -26.85 -2.09
C VAL A 245 25.52 -28.30 -2.57
N GLY A 246 24.89 -28.51 -3.73
CA GLY A 246 24.75 -29.81 -4.37
C GLY A 246 23.67 -30.70 -3.75
N TRP A 247 22.74 -30.13 -2.97
CA TRP A 247 21.70 -30.90 -2.27
C TRP A 247 20.80 -31.72 -3.22
N PHE A 248 20.57 -31.22 -4.44
CA PHE A 248 19.72 -31.86 -5.45
C PHE A 248 20.49 -32.71 -6.48
N LYS A 249 21.81 -32.91 -6.30
CA LYS A 249 22.66 -33.66 -7.24
C LYS A 249 22.74 -35.16 -6.95
N ASN A 250 21.80 -35.69 -6.17
CA ASN A 250 21.61 -37.12 -5.93
C ASN A 250 20.38 -37.63 -6.67
#